data_AF-A0A517Q5Q9-F1
#
_entry.id   AF-A0A517Q5Q9-F1
#
_cell.length_a   1.000
_cell.length_b   1.000
_cell.length_c   1.000
_cell.angle_alpha   90.00
_cell.angle_beta   90.00
_cell.angle_gamma   90.00
#
_symmetry.space_group_name_H-M   'P 1'
#
loop_
_entity.id
_entity.type
_entity.pdbx_description
1 polymer ?
#
loop_
_entity_poly.entity_id
_entity_poly.type
_entity_poly.pdbx_seq_one_letter_code
_entity_poly.pdbx_strand_id
1 'polypeptide(L)'
;MSSVTQFPCQNPESRFASPAAAVPEPVWEKQDLRVPRYDDVVFSRPDLSQIIGDAEENRRMFDACSRERSGKIISCLRSWARKAVLEEAARYTAELTGNAVELPADLDERLLYISGHQPALFHPGVWVKNLLVGKVARQTAGLSLNLIVDNDLVSTTSIRVPQGTRSAPELTEIPFDETIEKKPWEETTIQNRELFRSFEKRVTEALEQWPDLGTPLLKQVWPAAVAQMEVSDRLADCLSAARHEMESQWGVENLELPISRMCQTGPFLWFACYLFQNASAFRQIHNEVLGEYRKVNRVRSKTHPVPELSESEGWVETPFWVWQAGATRRHQLLVKREAEQVLLSDGTREIARLPLQEQCDLSAAIEVLKQLPAQGIRLRTRALTTTLFARLFLGDLFVHGIGGAKYDEMTDRIFTRFFHLTPPRYLTLSATRYLPFCEAFDVQQCDETCLRHILRDLDFNSDRHLNPEQREAAASLLERKEALIREQQAAPDPEQSPAARRRNNRHRFRELRDVDAELAEMTTQLRRQVEEDLAAIQKQRQANQVIQSRELSFVLYPETTLKSLFDKLVVE
;
A
#
# COMPACT_ATOMS: atom_id res chain seq x y z
N MET A 1 -27.97 -9.50 15.89
CA MET A 1 -28.02 -9.08 17.29
C MET A 1 -26.59 -9.05 17.79
N SER A 2 -26.02 -7.86 18.01
CA SER A 2 -24.64 -7.67 18.50
C SER A 2 -24.47 -8.42 19.83
N SER A 3 -23.42 -9.24 19.97
CA SER A 3 -23.10 -9.88 21.24
C SER A 3 -22.86 -8.76 22.26
N VAL A 4 -23.70 -8.75 23.29
CA VAL A 4 -23.64 -7.78 24.39
C VAL A 4 -22.49 -8.20 25.30
N THR A 5 -21.26 -8.05 24.85
CA THR A 5 -20.11 -8.09 25.75
C THR A 5 -20.16 -6.78 26.54
N GLN A 6 -20.70 -6.83 27.76
CA GLN A 6 -20.82 -5.66 28.64
C GLN A 6 -19.46 -5.00 28.86
N PHE A 7 -19.46 -3.67 28.93
CA PHE A 7 -18.26 -2.88 29.19
C PHE A 7 -17.63 -3.29 30.52
N PRO A 8 -16.32 -3.62 30.59
CA PRO A 8 -15.74 -4.22 31.78
C PRO A 8 -15.41 -3.23 32.91
N CYS A 9 -15.44 -1.91 32.69
CA CYS A 9 -14.86 -0.94 33.61
C CYS A 9 -15.91 0.02 34.19
N GLN A 10 -16.16 -0.04 35.50
CA GLN A 10 -16.98 0.95 36.22
C GLN A 10 -16.19 2.20 36.66
N ASN A 11 -14.98 2.43 36.13
CA ASN A 11 -14.09 3.46 36.65
C ASN A 11 -14.29 4.82 35.92
N PRO A 12 -14.63 5.92 36.64
CA PRO A 12 -14.79 7.25 36.04
C PRO A 12 -13.49 7.89 35.51
N GLU A 13 -12.33 7.32 35.82
CA GLU A 13 -11.02 7.78 35.34
C GLU A 13 -10.55 6.98 34.11
N SER A 14 -11.31 7.04 33.01
CA SER A 14 -11.02 6.43 31.70
C SER A 14 -9.81 7.03 30.95
N ARG A 15 -8.85 7.61 31.67
CA ARG A 15 -7.70 8.33 31.09
C ARG A 15 -6.47 7.43 31.05
N PHE A 16 -5.78 7.42 29.91
CA PHE A 16 -4.37 7.03 29.89
C PHE A 16 -3.63 8.09 30.71
N ALA A 17 -3.23 7.76 31.94
CA ALA A 17 -2.52 8.72 32.78
C ALA A 17 -1.11 8.92 32.23
N SER A 18 -0.59 10.14 32.34
CA SER A 18 0.82 10.37 32.05
C SER A 18 1.67 9.59 33.06
N PRO A 19 2.56 8.67 32.62
CA PRO A 19 3.41 7.92 33.53
C PRO A 19 4.37 8.87 34.26
N ALA A 20 4.84 8.45 35.44
CA ALA A 20 5.81 9.22 36.23
C ALA A 20 7.17 9.38 35.54
N ALA A 21 7.48 8.55 34.53
CA ALA A 21 8.67 8.62 33.70
C ALA A 21 8.26 8.68 32.21
N ALA A 22 8.91 9.56 31.44
CA ALA A 22 8.64 9.69 30.01
C ALA A 22 9.00 8.40 29.26
N VAL A 23 8.07 7.91 28.43
CA VAL A 23 8.37 6.82 27.50
C VAL A 23 9.40 7.32 26.49
N PRO A 24 10.55 6.65 26.34
CA PRO A 24 11.61 7.12 25.46
C PRO A 24 11.12 7.11 24.01
N GLU A 25 11.25 8.28 23.37
CA GLU A 25 10.99 8.45 21.96
C GLU A 25 12.29 8.16 21.18
N PRO A 26 12.34 7.11 20.33
CA PRO A 26 13.54 6.84 19.53
C PRO A 26 13.83 8.00 18.56
N VAL A 27 15.00 8.04 17.93
CA VAL A 27 15.26 9.04 16.87
C VAL A 27 14.40 8.72 15.65
N TRP A 28 13.79 9.73 15.02
CA TRP A 28 13.01 9.51 13.78
C TRP A 28 13.94 9.49 12.58
N GLU A 29 14.32 8.28 12.17
CA GLU A 29 15.13 8.06 10.98
C GLU A 29 14.27 7.74 9.76
N LYS A 30 14.66 8.29 8.62
CA LYS A 30 13.98 8.01 7.36
C LYS A 30 14.12 6.53 7.00
N GLN A 31 12.99 5.84 6.86
CA GLN A 31 12.95 4.46 6.42
C GLN A 31 12.94 4.38 4.88
N ASP A 32 14.03 3.91 4.27
CA ASP A 32 14.09 3.66 2.82
C ASP A 32 13.43 2.31 2.46
N LEU A 33 12.11 2.21 2.67
CA LEU A 33 11.32 1.03 2.31
C LEU A 33 11.10 1.00 0.79
N ARG A 34 11.72 0.03 0.11
CA ARG A 34 11.61 -0.13 -1.34
C ARG A 34 11.11 -1.52 -1.69
N VAL A 35 10.11 -1.54 -2.56
CA VAL A 35 9.63 -2.76 -3.20
C VAL A 35 10.80 -3.38 -4.01
N PRO A 36 11.03 -4.70 -3.93
CA PRO A 36 12.01 -5.39 -4.75
C PRO A 36 11.74 -5.17 -6.24
N ARG A 37 12.80 -4.84 -7.01
CA ARG A 37 12.71 -4.55 -8.44
C ARG A 37 12.91 -5.76 -9.34
N TYR A 38 13.22 -6.91 -8.77
CA TYR A 38 13.52 -8.15 -9.49
C TYR A 38 12.50 -9.22 -9.11
N ASP A 39 12.35 -10.20 -10.00
CA ASP A 39 11.36 -11.26 -9.86
C ASP A 39 11.65 -12.16 -8.66
N ASP A 40 10.60 -12.81 -8.17
CA ASP A 40 10.65 -13.94 -7.23
C ASP A 40 11.29 -13.60 -5.87
N VAL A 41 10.89 -12.48 -5.29
CA VAL A 41 11.52 -11.95 -4.06
C VAL A 41 10.47 -11.52 -3.04
N VAL A 42 10.73 -11.90 -1.79
CA VAL A 42 10.03 -11.40 -0.61
C VAL A 42 10.88 -10.31 0.05
N PHE A 43 10.23 -9.23 0.45
CA PHE A 43 10.80 -8.17 1.26
C PHE A 43 10.14 -8.19 2.63
N SER A 44 10.93 -8.24 3.69
CA SER A 44 10.49 -8.09 5.08
C SER A 44 11.35 -7.05 5.80
N ARG A 45 10.71 -6.28 6.69
CA ARG A 45 11.41 -5.45 7.68
C ARG A 45 10.57 -5.31 8.95
N PRO A 46 11.04 -5.76 10.14
CA PRO A 46 12.27 -6.52 10.37
C PRO A 46 12.31 -7.87 9.62
N ASP A 47 13.41 -8.61 9.76
CA ASP A 47 13.53 -9.93 9.13
C ASP A 47 12.39 -10.87 9.55
N LEU A 48 12.00 -11.80 8.68
CA LEU A 48 10.88 -12.70 8.95
C LEU A 48 11.11 -13.55 10.22
N SER A 49 12.35 -13.95 10.50
CA SER A 49 12.72 -14.70 11.72
C SER A 49 12.36 -13.98 13.03
N GLN A 50 12.17 -12.65 12.99
CA GLN A 50 11.83 -11.88 14.20
C GLN A 50 10.33 -11.88 14.52
N ILE A 51 9.48 -12.33 13.59
CA ILE A 51 8.03 -12.13 13.68
C ILE A 51 7.41 -12.72 14.97
N ILE A 52 7.87 -13.91 15.38
CA ILE A 52 7.35 -14.60 16.57
C ILE A 52 7.87 -13.91 17.84
N GLY A 53 9.18 -13.66 17.90
CA GLY A 53 9.80 -12.98 19.04
C GLY A 53 9.25 -11.56 19.26
N ASP A 54 8.94 -10.84 18.19
CA ASP A 54 8.32 -9.51 18.26
C ASP A 54 6.87 -9.59 18.76
N ALA A 55 6.11 -10.61 18.35
CA ALA A 55 4.75 -10.83 18.84
C ALA A 55 4.74 -11.14 20.35
N GLU A 56 5.65 -12.01 20.80
CA GLU A 56 5.83 -12.33 22.22
C GLU A 56 6.27 -11.11 23.03
N GLU A 57 7.17 -10.30 22.50
CA GLU A 57 7.64 -9.09 23.18
C GLU A 57 6.52 -8.05 23.30
N ASN A 58 5.71 -7.88 22.26
CA ASN A 58 4.54 -7.02 22.32
C ASN A 58 3.53 -7.49 23.37
N ARG A 59 3.29 -8.81 23.46
CA ARG A 59 2.46 -9.39 24.52
C ARG A 59 3.02 -9.08 25.91
N ARG A 60 4.32 -9.37 26.13
CA ARG A 60 5.01 -9.08 27.40
C ARG A 60 4.93 -7.60 27.78
N MET A 61 5.08 -6.70 26.82
CA MET A 61 4.97 -5.26 27.02
C MET A 61 3.57 -4.87 27.52
N PHE A 62 2.50 -5.35 26.87
CA PHE A 62 1.13 -5.05 27.32
C PHE A 62 0.81 -5.66 28.69
N ASP A 63 1.31 -6.87 28.96
CA ASP A 63 1.16 -7.52 30.26
C ASP A 63 1.93 -6.77 31.36
N ALA A 64 3.10 -6.20 31.05
CA ALA A 64 3.85 -5.37 31.98
C ALA A 64 3.10 -4.07 32.31
N CYS A 65 2.50 -3.42 31.31
CA CYS A 65 1.65 -2.24 31.51
C CYS A 65 0.55 -2.53 32.54
N SER A 66 -0.07 -3.73 32.50
CA SER A 66 -1.19 -4.14 33.37
C SER A 66 -0.94 -4.01 34.89
N ARG A 67 0.33 -3.88 35.30
CA ARG A 67 0.75 -3.75 36.70
C ARG A 67 0.57 -2.34 37.26
N GLU A 68 0.39 -1.32 36.40
CA GLU A 68 0.09 0.07 36.79
C GLU A 68 -1.41 0.40 36.68
N ARG A 69 -1.89 1.46 37.35
CA ARG A 69 -3.32 1.84 37.38
C ARG A 69 -3.91 2.03 35.98
N SER A 70 -3.16 2.65 35.07
CA SER A 70 -3.53 2.84 33.66
C SER A 70 -3.50 1.55 32.85
N GLY A 71 -2.60 0.62 33.17
CA GLY A 71 -2.54 -0.62 32.41
C GLY A 71 -3.56 -1.68 32.80
N LYS A 72 -4.15 -1.63 34.00
CA LYS A 72 -5.34 -2.45 34.31
C LYS A 72 -6.48 -2.15 33.33
N ILE A 73 -6.66 -0.87 32.99
CA ILE A 73 -7.66 -0.45 31.99
C ILE A 73 -7.29 -1.00 30.62
N ILE A 74 -6.03 -0.89 30.20
CA ILE A 74 -5.56 -1.39 28.89
C ILE A 74 -5.73 -2.91 28.76
N SER A 75 -5.35 -3.69 29.77
CA SER A 75 -5.50 -5.14 29.77
C SER A 75 -6.98 -5.55 29.66
N CYS A 76 -7.87 -4.93 30.46
CA CYS A 76 -9.32 -5.17 30.34
C CYS A 76 -9.87 -4.77 28.97
N LEU A 77 -9.45 -3.63 28.41
CA LEU A 77 -9.87 -3.18 27.08
C LEU A 77 -9.36 -4.11 25.98
N ARG A 78 -8.12 -4.60 26.07
CA ARG A 78 -7.55 -5.58 25.12
C ARG A 78 -8.34 -6.89 25.17
N SER A 79 -8.57 -7.45 26.35
CA SER A 79 -9.35 -8.69 26.50
C SER A 79 -10.78 -8.54 25.96
N TRP A 80 -11.45 -7.42 26.28
CA TRP A 80 -12.78 -7.09 25.75
C TRP A 80 -12.78 -6.91 24.23
N ALA A 81 -11.80 -6.17 23.69
CA ALA A 81 -11.65 -5.92 22.27
C ALA A 81 -11.40 -7.21 21.50
N ARG A 82 -10.43 -8.01 21.94
CA ARG A 82 -10.11 -9.31 21.33
C ARG A 82 -11.33 -10.20 21.29
N LYS A 83 -12.02 -10.38 22.41
CA LYS A 83 -13.23 -11.21 22.46
C LYS A 83 -14.31 -10.72 21.49
N ALA A 84 -14.72 -9.47 21.59
CA ALA A 84 -15.82 -8.95 20.77
C ALA A 84 -15.48 -8.89 19.27
N VAL A 85 -14.24 -8.55 18.93
CA VAL A 85 -13.78 -8.48 17.53
C VAL A 85 -13.61 -9.88 16.94
N LEU A 86 -13.03 -10.83 17.67
CA LEU A 86 -12.87 -12.20 17.18
C LEU A 86 -14.22 -12.91 17.07
N GLU A 87 -15.16 -12.68 17.99
CA GLU A 87 -16.54 -13.16 17.87
C GLU A 87 -17.24 -12.62 16.60
N GLU A 88 -17.08 -11.34 16.29
CA GLU A 88 -17.61 -10.75 15.06
C GLU A 88 -16.89 -11.30 13.82
N ALA A 89 -15.58 -11.49 13.89
CA ALA A 89 -14.78 -12.03 12.79
C ALA A 89 -15.16 -13.49 12.51
N ALA A 90 -15.32 -14.32 13.53
CA ALA A 90 -15.81 -15.69 13.38
C ALA A 90 -17.21 -15.73 12.76
N ARG A 91 -18.11 -14.83 13.18
CA ARG A 91 -19.45 -14.72 12.59
C ARG A 91 -19.39 -14.33 11.12
N TYR A 92 -18.64 -13.28 10.78
CA TYR A 92 -18.50 -12.84 9.39
C TYR A 92 -17.82 -13.92 8.52
N THR A 93 -16.78 -14.57 9.03
CA THR A 93 -16.09 -15.67 8.32
C THR A 93 -17.05 -16.83 8.08
N ALA A 94 -17.92 -17.15 9.05
CA ALA A 94 -18.94 -18.18 8.87
C ALA A 94 -20.00 -17.79 7.83
N GLU A 95 -20.42 -16.53 7.82
CA GLU A 95 -21.32 -15.99 6.78
C GLU A 95 -20.66 -15.98 5.38
N LEU A 96 -19.35 -15.75 5.31
CA LEU A 96 -18.57 -15.71 4.07
C LEU A 96 -18.31 -17.09 3.48
N THR A 97 -18.06 -18.09 4.33
CA THR A 97 -17.67 -19.45 3.92
C THR A 97 -18.82 -20.44 3.93
N GLY A 98 -19.93 -20.10 4.59
CA GLY A 98 -21.03 -21.02 4.86
C GLY A 98 -20.73 -22.08 5.93
N ASN A 99 -19.54 -22.04 6.56
CA ASN A 99 -19.10 -23.01 7.56
C ASN A 99 -19.04 -22.38 8.95
N ALA A 100 -19.44 -23.11 9.98
CA ALA A 100 -19.31 -22.62 11.36
C ALA A 100 -17.82 -22.44 11.73
N VAL A 101 -17.51 -21.32 12.38
CA VAL A 101 -16.16 -21.02 12.86
C VAL A 101 -16.18 -21.01 14.39
N GLU A 102 -15.49 -21.98 14.99
CA GLU A 102 -15.37 -22.09 16.45
C GLU A 102 -14.11 -21.38 16.94
N LEU A 103 -14.29 -20.48 17.90
CA LEU A 103 -13.17 -19.83 18.57
C LEU A 103 -12.68 -20.70 19.74
N PRO A 104 -11.37 -20.79 19.97
CA PRO A 104 -10.85 -21.57 21.07
C PRO A 104 -11.15 -20.89 22.42
N ALA A 105 -11.36 -21.68 23.47
CA ALA A 105 -11.73 -21.16 24.79
C ALA A 105 -10.63 -20.28 25.42
N ASP A 106 -9.37 -20.52 25.06
CA ASP A 106 -8.16 -19.80 25.47
C ASP A 106 -7.76 -18.70 24.47
N LEU A 107 -8.70 -18.13 23.69
CA LEU A 107 -8.41 -17.11 22.66
C LEU A 107 -7.62 -15.90 23.16
N ASP A 108 -7.75 -15.55 24.44
CA ASP A 108 -7.06 -14.39 25.02
C ASP A 108 -5.59 -14.69 25.30
N GLU A 109 -5.25 -15.96 25.54
CA GLU A 109 -3.89 -16.45 25.81
C GLU A 109 -3.09 -16.65 24.52
N ARG A 110 -3.76 -16.84 23.38
CA ARG A 110 -3.11 -17.06 22.07
C ARG A 110 -2.55 -15.79 21.45
N LEU A 111 -1.40 -15.87 20.78
CA LEU A 111 -0.89 -14.76 19.97
C LEU A 111 -1.84 -14.46 18.80
N LEU A 112 -2.13 -13.19 18.53
CA LEU A 112 -2.98 -12.74 17.42
C LEU A 112 -2.15 -11.94 16.41
N TYR A 113 -2.05 -12.49 15.19
CA TYR A 113 -1.38 -11.86 14.05
C TYR A 113 -2.43 -11.21 13.16
N ILE A 114 -2.22 -9.93 12.82
CA ILE A 114 -3.21 -9.16 12.06
C ILE A 114 -2.59 -8.63 10.78
N SER A 115 -3.32 -8.75 9.67
CA SER A 115 -3.07 -8.02 8.42
C SER A 115 -4.36 -7.31 8.00
N GLY A 116 -4.30 -6.57 6.91
CA GLY A 116 -5.48 -6.01 6.29
C GLY A 116 -5.21 -5.38 4.92
N HIS A 117 -6.23 -5.37 4.08
CA HIS A 117 -6.23 -4.69 2.79
C HIS A 117 -7.67 -4.49 2.27
N GLN A 118 -7.83 -3.64 1.26
CA GLN A 118 -9.08 -3.54 0.50
C GLN A 118 -9.44 -4.89 -0.14
N PRO A 119 -10.74 -5.23 -0.30
CA PRO A 119 -11.23 -6.50 -0.86
C PRO A 119 -11.04 -6.63 -2.39
N ALA A 120 -10.04 -5.97 -2.95
CA ALA A 120 -9.74 -5.99 -4.38
C ALA A 120 -9.01 -7.28 -4.80
N LEU A 121 -9.03 -7.59 -6.10
CA LEU A 121 -8.17 -8.61 -6.70
C LEU A 121 -6.74 -8.04 -6.91
N PHE A 122 -6.01 -7.87 -5.81
CA PHE A 122 -4.69 -7.22 -5.78
C PHE A 122 -3.53 -8.11 -6.28
N HIS A 123 -2.31 -7.58 -6.32
CA HIS A 123 -1.13 -8.29 -6.77
C HIS A 123 -0.49 -9.18 -5.66
N PRO A 124 0.36 -10.17 -6.01
CA PRO A 124 0.97 -11.10 -5.04
C PRO A 124 1.70 -10.43 -3.86
N GLY A 125 2.36 -9.30 -4.13
CA GLY A 125 3.03 -8.52 -3.09
C GLY A 125 2.14 -7.89 -2.00
N VAL A 126 0.81 -7.85 -2.19
CA VAL A 126 -0.15 -7.53 -1.12
C VAL A 126 -0.65 -8.83 -0.48
N TRP A 127 -0.95 -9.84 -1.29
CA TRP A 127 -1.52 -11.11 -0.85
C TRP A 127 -0.62 -11.87 0.14
N VAL A 128 0.69 -11.79 -0.05
CA VAL A 128 1.71 -12.45 0.78
C VAL A 128 1.55 -12.19 2.28
N LYS A 129 0.95 -11.05 2.69
CA LYS A 129 0.68 -10.75 4.10
C LYS A 129 -0.35 -11.69 4.72
N ASN A 130 -1.41 -12.00 3.98
CA ASN A 130 -2.48 -12.89 4.45
C ASN A 130 -1.93 -14.30 4.62
N LEU A 131 -1.11 -14.73 3.68
CA LEU A 131 -0.43 -16.02 3.74
C LEU A 131 0.56 -16.08 4.92
N LEU A 132 1.32 -15.01 5.17
CA LEU A 132 2.25 -14.96 6.30
C LEU A 132 1.54 -15.08 7.64
N VAL A 133 0.51 -14.25 7.89
CA VAL A 133 -0.15 -14.23 9.21
C VAL A 133 -0.82 -15.57 9.52
N GLY A 134 -1.43 -16.23 8.52
CA GLY A 134 -1.99 -17.56 8.68
C GLY A 134 -0.95 -18.64 8.93
N LYS A 135 0.16 -18.61 8.18
CA LYS A 135 1.28 -19.55 8.38
C LYS A 135 1.85 -19.47 9.78
N VAL A 136 2.13 -18.25 10.26
CA VAL A 136 2.73 -18.01 11.58
C VAL A 136 1.74 -18.35 12.70
N ALA A 137 0.47 -17.98 12.56
CA ALA A 137 -0.56 -18.37 13.52
C ALA A 137 -0.63 -19.90 13.68
N ARG A 138 -0.59 -20.66 12.58
CA ARG A 138 -0.57 -22.12 12.64
C ARG A 138 0.68 -22.66 13.34
N GLN A 139 1.86 -22.10 13.06
CA GLN A 139 3.12 -22.53 13.68
C GLN A 139 3.16 -22.28 15.19
N THR A 140 2.58 -21.17 15.67
CA THR A 140 2.60 -20.83 17.11
C THR A 140 1.33 -21.24 17.84
N ALA A 141 0.45 -22.03 17.22
CA ALA A 141 -0.92 -22.30 17.71
C ALA A 141 -1.70 -21.01 18.09
N GLY A 142 -1.38 -19.90 17.42
CA GLY A 142 -2.00 -18.60 17.57
C GLY A 142 -3.28 -18.45 16.75
N LEU A 143 -3.70 -17.21 16.60
CA LEU A 143 -4.85 -16.78 15.80
C LEU A 143 -4.39 -15.80 14.73
N SER A 144 -5.06 -15.78 13.59
CA SER A 144 -4.84 -14.80 12.53
C SER A 144 -6.13 -14.10 12.13
N LEU A 145 -6.02 -12.79 11.83
CA LEU A 145 -7.12 -11.94 11.43
C LEU A 145 -6.72 -11.08 10.23
N ASN A 146 -7.54 -11.12 9.18
CA ASN A 146 -7.47 -10.19 8.07
C ASN A 146 -8.58 -9.14 8.19
N LEU A 147 -8.18 -7.87 8.33
CA LEU A 147 -9.09 -6.73 8.31
C LEU A 147 -9.38 -6.31 6.86
N ILE A 148 -10.64 -6.47 6.44
CA ILE A 148 -11.09 -6.06 5.11
C ILE A 148 -11.39 -4.57 5.14
N VAL A 149 -10.61 -3.78 4.40
CA VAL A 149 -10.73 -2.31 4.34
C VAL A 149 -11.86 -1.92 3.39
N ASP A 150 -13.10 -2.22 3.81
CA ASP A 150 -14.33 -2.00 3.03
C ASP A 150 -14.89 -0.56 3.13
N ASN A 151 -14.34 0.24 4.02
CA ASN A 151 -14.63 1.68 4.14
C ASN A 151 -13.90 2.54 3.10
N ASP A 152 -13.01 1.95 2.30
CA ASP A 152 -12.30 2.63 1.22
C ASP A 152 -13.07 2.64 -0.09
N LEU A 153 -12.74 3.61 -0.95
CA LEU A 153 -13.42 3.78 -2.23
C LEU A 153 -12.98 2.71 -3.23
N VAL A 154 -13.93 2.14 -3.96
CA VAL A 154 -13.66 1.27 -5.10
C VAL A 154 -12.92 2.07 -6.17
N SER A 155 -11.71 1.61 -6.53
CA SER A 155 -10.88 2.28 -7.54
C SER A 155 -11.16 1.80 -8.96
N THR A 156 -11.53 0.53 -9.11
CA THR A 156 -11.84 -0.13 -10.39
C THR A 156 -12.72 -1.36 -10.16
N THR A 157 -13.51 -1.72 -11.17
CA THR A 157 -14.30 -2.97 -11.27
C THR A 157 -13.74 -3.91 -12.35
N SER A 158 -12.47 -3.73 -12.73
CA SER A 158 -11.73 -4.52 -13.72
C SER A 158 -10.37 -4.96 -13.21
N ILE A 159 -9.80 -5.98 -13.86
CA ILE A 159 -8.38 -6.32 -13.74
C ILE A 159 -7.68 -6.12 -15.08
N ARG A 160 -6.37 -5.87 -15.03
CA ARG A 160 -5.51 -5.79 -16.22
C ARG A 160 -4.99 -7.18 -16.58
N VAL A 161 -5.15 -7.58 -17.83
CA VAL A 161 -4.76 -8.89 -18.36
C VAL A 161 -3.81 -8.69 -19.54
N PRO A 162 -2.66 -9.39 -19.59
CA PRO A 162 -1.72 -9.24 -20.68
C PRO A 162 -2.28 -9.76 -22.01
N GLN A 163 -2.17 -8.95 -23.06
CA GLN A 163 -2.51 -9.32 -24.43
C GLN A 163 -1.43 -8.88 -25.42
N GLY A 164 -1.60 -9.24 -26.70
CA GLY A 164 -0.72 -8.84 -27.79
C GLY A 164 0.37 -9.87 -28.09
N THR A 165 1.58 -9.41 -28.37
CA THR A 165 2.72 -10.30 -28.68
C THR A 165 3.88 -10.00 -27.75
N ARG A 166 4.86 -10.91 -27.62
CA ARG A 166 6.08 -10.63 -26.84
C ARG A 166 6.74 -9.31 -27.22
N SER A 167 6.73 -8.95 -28.52
CA SER A 167 7.37 -7.72 -29.02
C SER A 167 6.54 -6.45 -28.83
N ALA A 168 5.23 -6.58 -28.61
CA ALA A 168 4.29 -5.49 -28.40
C ALA A 168 3.21 -5.96 -27.41
N PRO A 169 3.58 -6.20 -26.14
CA PRO A 169 2.64 -6.63 -25.12
C PRO A 169 1.84 -5.42 -24.64
N GLU A 170 0.58 -5.64 -24.31
CA GLU A 170 -0.31 -4.63 -23.76
C GLU A 170 -1.11 -5.18 -22.57
N LEU A 171 -1.67 -4.27 -21.77
CA LEU A 171 -2.54 -4.63 -20.64
C LEU A 171 -3.96 -4.19 -20.95
N THR A 172 -4.84 -5.15 -21.20
CA THR A 172 -6.26 -4.91 -21.48
C THR A 172 -7.06 -5.02 -20.19
N GLU A 173 -7.97 -4.08 -19.95
CA GLU A 173 -8.88 -4.16 -18.80
C GLU A 173 -10.04 -5.10 -19.09
N ILE A 174 -10.21 -6.11 -18.24
CA ILE A 174 -11.35 -7.02 -18.28
C ILE A 174 -12.20 -6.76 -17.04
N PRO A 175 -13.44 -6.24 -17.18
CA PRO A 175 -14.31 -5.93 -16.05
C PRO A 175 -14.86 -7.21 -15.42
N PHE A 176 -14.91 -7.29 -14.09
CA PHE A 176 -15.74 -8.28 -13.39
C PHE A 176 -17.12 -7.71 -13.05
N ASP A 177 -17.32 -6.39 -13.09
CA ASP A 177 -18.62 -5.74 -12.92
C ASP A 177 -18.68 -4.44 -13.74
N GLU A 178 -19.84 -3.80 -13.80
CA GLU A 178 -20.00 -2.52 -14.51
C GLU A 178 -19.14 -1.41 -13.89
N THR A 179 -18.84 -0.38 -14.68
CA THR A 179 -18.18 0.81 -14.16
C THR A 179 -19.14 1.56 -13.23
N ILE A 180 -18.71 1.83 -12.01
CA ILE A 180 -19.51 2.51 -10.99
C ILE A 180 -18.92 3.88 -10.63
N GLU A 181 -19.76 4.76 -10.09
CA GLU A 181 -19.26 5.94 -9.38
C GLU A 181 -18.45 5.50 -8.16
N LYS A 182 -17.30 6.14 -7.91
CA LYS A 182 -16.44 5.83 -6.77
C LYS A 182 -17.21 6.03 -5.46
N LYS A 183 -17.40 4.94 -4.73
CA LYS A 183 -18.04 4.90 -3.41
C LYS A 183 -17.36 3.85 -2.53
N PRO A 184 -17.60 3.84 -1.21
CA PRO A 184 -17.03 2.82 -0.33
C PRO A 184 -17.40 1.40 -0.76
N TRP A 185 -16.49 0.44 -0.59
CA TRP A 185 -16.77 -0.99 -0.85
C TRP A 185 -18.00 -1.49 -0.06
N GLU A 186 -18.19 -1.03 1.18
CA GLU A 186 -19.36 -1.32 2.02
C GLU A 186 -20.69 -0.93 1.36
N GLU A 187 -20.68 0.10 0.49
CA GLU A 187 -21.87 0.62 -0.21
C GLU A 187 -21.97 0.07 -1.66
N THR A 188 -21.13 -0.90 -2.01
CA THR A 188 -21.01 -1.43 -3.37
C THR A 188 -21.61 -2.83 -3.48
N THR A 189 -22.65 -2.93 -4.30
CA THR A 189 -23.28 -4.18 -4.71
C THR A 189 -22.90 -4.52 -6.15
N ILE A 190 -23.07 -5.78 -6.55
CA ILE A 190 -22.88 -6.22 -7.92
C ILE A 190 -23.93 -5.56 -8.82
N GLN A 191 -23.50 -4.86 -9.87
CA GLN A 191 -24.40 -4.19 -10.81
C GLN A 191 -24.91 -5.16 -11.88
N ASN A 192 -24.03 -6.03 -12.39
CA ASN A 192 -24.36 -6.95 -13.47
C ASN A 192 -23.91 -8.38 -13.18
N ARG A 193 -24.88 -9.22 -12.78
CA ARG A 193 -24.63 -10.61 -12.37
C ARG A 193 -24.15 -11.50 -13.52
N GLU A 194 -24.56 -11.23 -14.76
CA GLU A 194 -24.11 -12.02 -15.92
C GLU A 194 -22.66 -11.67 -16.29
N LEU A 195 -22.32 -10.38 -16.26
CA LEU A 195 -20.95 -9.92 -16.43
C LEU A 195 -20.03 -10.50 -15.36
N PHE A 196 -20.48 -10.53 -14.11
CA PHE A 196 -19.76 -11.13 -12.99
C PHE A 196 -19.57 -12.64 -13.14
N ARG A 197 -20.64 -13.39 -13.48
CA ARG A 197 -20.56 -14.85 -13.72
C ARG A 197 -19.61 -15.20 -14.86
N SER A 198 -19.61 -14.43 -15.94
CA SER A 198 -18.77 -14.68 -17.12
C SER A 198 -17.32 -14.21 -17.00
N PHE A 199 -16.94 -13.56 -15.88
CA PHE A 199 -15.62 -12.94 -15.73
C PHE A 199 -14.47 -13.93 -15.88
N GLU A 200 -14.51 -15.07 -15.18
CA GLU A 200 -13.48 -16.11 -15.27
C GLU A 200 -13.28 -16.55 -16.72
N LYS A 201 -14.38 -16.88 -17.42
CA LYS A 201 -14.33 -17.32 -18.82
C LYS A 201 -13.68 -16.28 -19.72
N ARG A 202 -14.07 -15.00 -19.61
CA ARG A 202 -13.52 -13.92 -20.43
C ARG A 202 -12.03 -13.68 -20.18
N VAL A 203 -11.58 -13.80 -18.93
CA VAL A 203 -10.16 -13.69 -18.59
C VAL A 203 -9.39 -14.90 -19.11
N THR A 204 -9.93 -16.11 -18.97
CA THR A 204 -9.32 -17.33 -19.49
C THR A 204 -9.18 -17.26 -21.02
N GLU A 205 -10.23 -16.89 -21.75
CA GLU A 205 -10.18 -16.66 -23.21
C GLU A 205 -9.12 -15.63 -23.60
N ALA A 206 -8.99 -14.53 -22.84
CA ALA A 206 -7.97 -13.52 -23.09
C ALA A 206 -6.54 -14.02 -22.87
N LEU A 207 -6.34 -15.03 -22.02
CA LEU A 207 -5.03 -15.63 -21.74
C LEU A 207 -4.66 -16.75 -22.70
N GLU A 208 -5.59 -17.29 -23.51
CA GLU A 208 -5.33 -18.40 -24.45
C GLU A 208 -4.24 -18.10 -25.49
N GLN A 209 -4.00 -16.83 -25.79
CA GLN A 209 -2.90 -16.42 -26.68
C GLN A 209 -1.49 -16.69 -26.12
N TRP A 210 -1.39 -16.99 -24.82
CA TRP A 210 -0.15 -17.31 -24.11
C TRP A 210 -0.15 -18.81 -23.73
N PRO A 211 0.13 -19.73 -24.68
CA PRO A 211 -0.04 -21.17 -24.44
C PRO A 211 0.92 -21.74 -23.37
N ASP A 212 2.04 -21.06 -23.11
CA ASP A 212 3.01 -21.44 -22.09
C ASP A 212 2.59 -21.00 -20.68
N LEU A 213 1.57 -20.13 -20.56
CA LEU A 213 1.01 -19.72 -19.28
C LEU A 213 0.17 -20.87 -18.72
N GLY A 214 0.58 -21.41 -17.57
CA GLY A 214 -0.21 -22.41 -16.85
C GLY A 214 -1.60 -21.91 -16.44
N THR A 215 -2.49 -22.82 -16.08
CA THR A 215 -3.88 -22.50 -15.69
C THR A 215 -3.93 -21.43 -14.58
N PRO A 216 -4.65 -20.31 -14.79
CA PRO A 216 -4.75 -19.24 -13.79
C PRO A 216 -5.54 -19.70 -12.56
N LEU A 217 -5.18 -19.20 -11.38
CA LEU A 217 -5.91 -19.43 -10.13
C LEU A 217 -7.39 -19.00 -10.23
N LEU A 218 -7.70 -18.02 -11.08
CA LEU A 218 -9.06 -17.51 -11.27
C LEU A 218 -10.08 -18.62 -11.51
N LYS A 219 -9.71 -19.64 -12.30
CA LYS A 219 -10.57 -20.80 -12.59
C LYS A 219 -10.96 -21.60 -11.34
N GLN A 220 -10.06 -21.67 -10.36
CA GLN A 220 -10.29 -22.38 -9.11
C GLN A 220 -11.11 -21.55 -8.12
N VAL A 221 -10.87 -20.23 -8.07
CA VAL A 221 -11.44 -19.35 -7.02
C VAL A 221 -12.76 -18.69 -7.38
N TRP A 222 -12.99 -18.41 -8.67
CA TRP A 222 -14.17 -17.66 -9.08
C TRP A 222 -15.51 -18.37 -8.78
N PRO A 223 -15.62 -19.71 -8.81
CA PRO A 223 -16.83 -20.40 -8.36
C PRO A 223 -17.29 -19.98 -6.95
N ALA A 224 -16.36 -19.74 -6.01
CA ALA A 224 -16.69 -19.28 -4.66
C ALA A 224 -17.28 -17.86 -4.67
N ALA A 225 -16.74 -16.95 -5.49
CA ALA A 225 -17.32 -15.61 -5.67
C ALA A 225 -18.74 -15.67 -6.27
N VAL A 226 -18.97 -16.54 -7.25
CA VAL A 226 -20.28 -16.72 -7.88
C VAL A 226 -21.29 -17.34 -6.90
N ALA A 227 -20.86 -18.30 -6.08
CA ALA A 227 -21.69 -18.87 -5.02
C ALA A 227 -22.04 -17.81 -3.97
N GLN A 228 -21.08 -16.99 -3.55
CA GLN A 228 -21.31 -15.92 -2.56
C GLN A 228 -22.28 -14.85 -3.06
N MET A 229 -22.29 -14.56 -4.37
CA MET A 229 -23.27 -13.65 -4.98
C MET A 229 -24.72 -14.12 -4.79
N GLU A 230 -24.97 -15.41 -4.60
CA GLU A 230 -26.31 -15.94 -4.30
C GLU A 230 -26.74 -15.69 -2.84
N VAL A 231 -25.78 -15.40 -1.95
CA VAL A 231 -26.00 -15.15 -0.50
C VAL A 231 -25.98 -13.67 -0.17
N SER A 232 -25.04 -12.92 -0.75
CA SER A 232 -24.84 -11.47 -0.54
C SER A 232 -24.65 -10.78 -1.89
N ASP A 233 -25.33 -9.66 -2.10
CA ASP A 233 -25.14 -8.83 -3.28
C ASP A 233 -23.91 -7.90 -3.17
N ARG A 234 -23.24 -7.88 -2.01
CA ARG A 234 -22.06 -7.04 -1.77
C ARG A 234 -20.86 -7.56 -2.54
N LEU A 235 -20.27 -6.67 -3.34
CA LEU A 235 -19.11 -6.99 -4.15
C LEU A 235 -17.91 -7.39 -3.29
N ALA A 236 -17.71 -6.71 -2.15
CA ALA A 236 -16.62 -6.99 -1.22
C ALA A 236 -16.67 -8.43 -0.67
N ASP A 237 -17.86 -8.94 -0.36
CA ASP A 237 -18.04 -10.30 0.15
C ASP A 237 -17.70 -11.32 -0.93
N CYS A 238 -18.17 -11.10 -2.17
CA CYS A 238 -17.90 -12.02 -3.28
C CYS A 238 -16.40 -12.14 -3.61
N LEU A 239 -15.69 -11.01 -3.67
CA LEU A 239 -14.24 -11.01 -3.91
C LEU A 239 -13.45 -11.60 -2.72
N SER A 240 -13.91 -11.36 -1.50
CA SER A 240 -13.30 -11.95 -0.30
C SER A 240 -13.49 -13.47 -0.25
N ALA A 241 -14.64 -13.99 -0.68
CA ALA A 241 -14.90 -15.43 -0.77
C ALA A 241 -13.94 -16.13 -1.75
N ALA A 242 -13.73 -15.57 -2.94
CA ALA A 242 -12.76 -16.11 -3.89
C ALA A 242 -11.33 -16.14 -3.33
N ARG A 243 -10.89 -15.05 -2.66
CA ARG A 243 -9.57 -15.04 -2.02
C ARG A 243 -9.47 -16.09 -0.91
N HIS A 244 -10.46 -16.13 -0.03
CA HIS A 244 -10.45 -17.02 1.14
C HIS A 244 -10.47 -18.50 0.73
N GLU A 245 -11.17 -18.86 -0.35
CA GLU A 245 -11.17 -20.22 -0.91
C GLU A 245 -9.75 -20.71 -1.22
N MET A 246 -8.94 -19.89 -1.91
CA MET A 246 -7.54 -20.25 -2.22
C MET A 246 -6.67 -20.31 -0.96
N GLU A 247 -6.83 -19.35 -0.06
CA GLU A 247 -6.08 -19.32 1.21
C GLU A 247 -6.36 -20.60 2.02
N SER A 248 -7.62 -21.02 2.12
CA SER A 248 -8.05 -22.24 2.81
C SER A 248 -7.46 -23.51 2.18
N GLN A 249 -7.47 -23.61 0.84
CA GLN A 249 -6.83 -24.73 0.13
C GLN A 249 -5.32 -24.83 0.39
N TRP A 250 -4.67 -23.72 0.74
CA TRP A 250 -3.26 -23.67 1.13
C TRP A 250 -3.04 -23.81 2.64
N GLY A 251 -4.08 -24.11 3.41
CA GLY A 251 -4.04 -24.30 4.85
C GLY A 251 -3.89 -23.00 5.64
N VAL A 252 -4.35 -21.88 5.06
CA VAL A 252 -4.43 -20.56 5.71
C VAL A 252 -5.88 -20.29 6.08
N GLU A 253 -6.16 -20.26 7.39
CA GLU A 253 -7.51 -20.11 7.95
C GLU A 253 -7.66 -18.78 8.70
N ASN A 254 -7.33 -17.67 8.02
CA ASN A 254 -7.49 -16.35 8.62
C ASN A 254 -8.96 -16.08 8.93
N LEU A 255 -9.23 -15.55 10.13
CA LEU A 255 -10.52 -14.91 10.39
C LEU A 255 -10.62 -13.65 9.51
N GLU A 256 -11.80 -13.40 8.98
CA GLU A 256 -12.11 -12.26 8.13
C GLU A 256 -13.01 -11.28 8.88
N LEU A 257 -12.68 -9.98 8.82
CA LEU A 257 -13.54 -8.95 9.41
C LEU A 257 -13.49 -7.65 8.62
N PRO A 258 -14.63 -7.20 8.06
CA PRO A 258 -14.74 -5.87 7.50
C PRO A 258 -14.59 -4.78 8.55
N ILE A 259 -13.87 -3.71 8.22
CA ILE A 259 -13.75 -2.51 9.06
C ILE A 259 -15.13 -1.97 9.40
N SER A 260 -16.10 -2.07 8.47
CA SER A 260 -17.49 -1.67 8.73
C SER A 260 -18.15 -2.37 9.92
N ARG A 261 -17.86 -3.66 10.13
CA ARG A 261 -18.36 -4.46 11.26
C ARG A 261 -17.52 -4.25 12.51
N MET A 262 -16.19 -4.19 12.38
CA MET A 262 -15.30 -3.83 13.49
C MET A 262 -15.71 -2.49 14.12
N CYS A 263 -16.05 -1.50 13.28
CA CYS A 263 -16.47 -0.17 13.71
C CYS A 263 -17.82 -0.14 14.46
N GLN A 264 -18.56 -1.25 14.50
CA GLN A 264 -19.83 -1.38 15.21
C GLN A 264 -19.69 -2.12 16.55
N THR A 265 -18.50 -2.66 16.84
CA THR A 265 -18.24 -3.35 18.10
C THR A 265 -18.18 -2.35 19.27
N GLY A 266 -18.64 -2.78 20.46
CA GLY A 266 -18.56 -1.97 21.68
C GLY A 266 -17.16 -1.40 21.98
N PRO A 267 -16.09 -2.21 21.93
CA PRO A 267 -14.71 -1.75 22.14
C PRO A 267 -14.27 -0.66 21.17
N PHE A 268 -14.68 -0.77 19.90
CA PHE A 268 -14.38 0.27 18.93
C PHE A 268 -15.13 1.58 19.23
N LEU A 269 -16.42 1.49 19.57
CA LEU A 269 -17.21 2.67 19.91
C LEU A 269 -16.67 3.36 21.17
N TRP A 270 -16.18 2.60 22.14
CA TRP A 270 -15.45 3.13 23.29
C TRP A 270 -14.20 3.92 22.83
N PHE A 271 -13.41 3.35 21.92
CA PHE A 271 -12.22 4.02 21.38
C PHE A 271 -12.57 5.31 20.62
N ALA A 272 -13.66 5.31 19.85
CA ALA A 272 -14.16 6.50 19.18
C ALA A 272 -14.57 7.59 20.18
N CYS A 273 -15.36 7.25 21.20
CA CYS A 273 -15.73 8.16 22.28
C CYS A 273 -14.49 8.74 22.99
N TYR A 274 -13.47 7.92 23.27
CA TYR A 274 -12.23 8.36 23.88
C TYR A 274 -11.50 9.41 23.02
N LEU A 275 -11.44 9.20 21.70
CA LEU A 275 -10.85 10.18 20.78
C LEU A 275 -11.70 11.44 20.64
N PHE A 276 -13.04 11.34 20.67
CA PHE A 276 -13.91 12.52 20.61
C PHE A 276 -13.78 13.40 21.86
N GLN A 277 -13.68 12.78 23.04
CA GLN A 277 -13.48 13.50 24.31
C GLN A 277 -12.14 14.27 24.33
N ASN A 278 -11.13 13.73 23.65
CA ASN A 278 -9.76 14.26 23.61
C ASN A 278 -9.37 14.83 22.23
N ALA A 279 -10.36 15.24 21.41
CA ALA A 279 -10.14 15.58 20.01
C ALA A 279 -9.11 16.69 19.78
N SER A 280 -9.16 17.77 20.59
CA SER A 280 -8.18 18.87 20.49
C SER A 280 -6.75 18.41 20.75
N ALA A 281 -6.54 17.63 21.81
CA ALA A 281 -5.23 17.08 22.16
C ALA A 281 -4.72 16.09 21.09
N PHE A 282 -5.60 15.21 20.61
CA PHE A 282 -5.25 14.27 19.54
C PHE A 282 -4.88 15.00 18.25
N ARG A 283 -5.66 16.01 17.84
CA ARG A 283 -5.39 16.84 16.66
C ARG A 283 -4.01 17.49 16.75
N GLN A 284 -3.68 18.09 17.88
CA GLN A 284 -2.40 18.76 18.07
C GLN A 284 -1.25 17.77 17.87
N ILE A 285 -1.26 16.65 18.60
CA ILE A 285 -0.22 15.62 18.52
C ILE A 285 -0.13 15.03 17.11
N HIS A 286 -1.27 14.71 16.48
CA HIS A 286 -1.32 14.20 15.12
C HIS A 286 -0.63 15.14 14.13
N ASN A 287 -0.97 16.43 14.17
CA ASN A 287 -0.43 17.42 13.22
C ASN A 287 1.05 17.74 13.48
N GLU A 288 1.50 17.75 14.74
CA GLU A 288 2.92 17.87 15.10
C GLU A 288 3.73 16.69 14.55
N VAL A 289 3.28 15.46 14.81
CA VAL A 289 3.90 14.22 14.31
C VAL A 289 3.93 14.19 12.78
N LEU A 290 2.84 14.60 12.12
CA LEU A 290 2.78 14.71 10.66
C LEU A 290 3.79 15.74 10.12
N GLY A 291 3.95 16.87 10.80
CA GLY A 291 4.94 17.89 10.47
C GLY A 291 6.37 17.36 10.57
N GLU A 292 6.68 16.58 11.61
CA GLU A 292 7.96 15.90 11.77
C GLU A 292 8.21 14.84 10.68
N TYR A 293 7.22 13.96 10.43
CA TYR A 293 7.29 12.95 9.38
C TYR A 293 7.63 13.57 8.02
N ARG A 294 6.94 14.68 7.65
CA ARG A 294 7.15 15.36 6.38
C ARG A 294 8.56 15.96 6.26
N LYS A 295 9.12 16.47 7.36
CA LYS A 295 10.51 16.98 7.41
C LYS A 295 11.52 15.85 7.21
N VAL A 296 11.38 14.75 7.96
CA VAL A 296 12.28 13.58 7.88
C VAL A 296 12.24 12.93 6.48
N ASN A 297 11.03 12.72 5.95
CA ASN A 297 10.81 12.06 4.66
C ASN A 297 10.89 13.01 3.45
N ARG A 298 11.15 14.30 3.66
CA ARG A 298 11.21 15.35 2.61
C ARG A 298 9.94 15.42 1.76
N VAL A 299 8.78 15.21 2.37
CA VAL A 299 7.47 15.24 1.71
C VAL A 299 6.96 16.68 1.65
N ARG A 300 6.74 17.20 0.44
CA ARG A 300 6.19 18.55 0.21
C ARG A 300 4.67 18.58 0.04
N SER A 301 4.04 17.42 -0.15
CA SER A 301 2.59 17.32 -0.35
C SER A 301 1.83 17.59 0.95
N LYS A 302 0.71 18.32 0.84
CA LYS A 302 -0.22 18.57 1.95
C LYS A 302 -1.15 17.39 2.25
N THR A 303 -1.22 16.40 1.37
CA THR A 303 -2.12 15.24 1.48
C THR A 303 -1.37 13.94 1.73
N HIS A 304 -0.04 13.93 1.58
CA HIS A 304 0.80 12.77 1.83
C HIS A 304 1.54 12.90 3.18
N PRO A 305 1.63 11.84 3.98
CA PRO A 305 0.95 10.54 3.83
C PRO A 305 -0.55 10.64 4.17
N VAL A 306 -0.94 11.64 4.97
CA VAL A 306 -2.32 12.01 5.31
C VAL A 306 -2.45 13.54 5.38
N PRO A 307 -3.67 14.11 5.26
CA PRO A 307 -3.90 15.54 5.52
C PRO A 307 -3.81 15.87 7.01
N GLU A 308 -3.57 17.15 7.32
CA GLU A 308 -3.73 17.68 8.68
C GLU A 308 -5.21 17.66 9.09
N LEU A 309 -5.45 17.48 10.38
CA LEU A 309 -6.79 17.64 10.96
C LEU A 309 -7.07 19.13 11.17
N SER A 310 -8.18 19.63 10.64
CA SER A 310 -8.59 21.03 10.72
C SER A 310 -9.26 21.39 12.05
N GLU A 311 -9.30 22.69 12.36
CA GLU A 311 -10.07 23.24 13.47
C GLU A 311 -10.59 24.63 13.08
N SER A 312 -11.89 24.88 13.30
CA SER A 312 -12.53 26.16 13.01
C SER A 312 -13.75 26.37 13.90
N GLU A 313 -13.91 27.55 14.49
CA GLU A 313 -15.10 27.92 15.30
C GLU A 313 -15.45 26.91 16.43
N GLY A 314 -14.43 26.28 16.99
CA GLY A 314 -14.55 25.25 18.03
C GLY A 314 -14.91 23.85 17.51
N TRP A 315 -15.10 23.68 16.20
CA TRP A 315 -15.20 22.38 15.55
C TRP A 315 -13.81 21.83 15.24
N VAL A 316 -13.51 20.66 15.79
CA VAL A 316 -12.25 19.95 15.63
C VAL A 316 -12.47 18.75 14.72
N GLU A 317 -11.67 18.64 13.66
CA GLU A 317 -11.68 17.46 12.82
C GLU A 317 -11.06 16.27 13.53
N THR A 318 -11.76 15.14 13.49
CA THR A 318 -11.32 13.88 14.08
C THR A 318 -10.79 12.93 12.99
N PRO A 319 -10.02 11.88 13.35
CA PRO A 319 -9.44 10.99 12.36
C PRO A 319 -10.43 9.89 11.91
N PHE A 320 -11.69 10.30 11.69
CA PHE A 320 -12.79 9.45 11.26
C PHE A 320 -13.45 10.01 9.99
N TRP A 321 -14.07 9.10 9.26
CA TRP A 321 -14.98 9.38 8.17
C TRP A 321 -16.42 9.20 8.64
N VAL A 322 -17.32 10.01 8.08
CA VAL A 322 -18.76 9.87 8.25
C VAL A 322 -19.49 10.07 6.94
N TRP A 323 -20.54 9.30 6.69
CA TRP A 323 -21.43 9.48 5.54
C TRP A 323 -22.81 8.86 5.79
N GLN A 324 -23.77 9.20 4.93
CA GLN A 324 -25.09 8.56 4.90
C GLN A 324 -25.02 7.29 4.03
N ALA A 325 -25.67 6.21 4.45
CA ALA A 325 -25.81 4.98 3.68
C ALA A 325 -26.30 5.27 2.25
N GLY A 326 -25.69 4.62 1.26
CA GLY A 326 -25.91 4.87 -0.15
C GLY A 326 -25.19 6.10 -0.73
N ALA A 327 -24.56 6.96 0.09
CA ALA A 327 -23.80 8.09 -0.41
C ALA A 327 -22.47 7.66 -1.04
N THR A 328 -22.05 8.37 -2.09
CA THR A 328 -20.79 8.11 -2.79
C THR A 328 -19.59 8.83 -2.14
N ARG A 329 -19.86 9.85 -1.31
CA ARG A 329 -18.84 10.71 -0.70
C ARG A 329 -18.71 10.46 0.81
N ARG A 330 -17.45 10.38 1.25
CA ARG A 330 -17.06 10.35 2.67
C ARG A 330 -16.78 11.78 3.14
N HIS A 331 -17.31 12.15 4.30
CA HIS A 331 -17.08 13.45 4.93
C HIS A 331 -16.18 13.31 6.15
N GLN A 332 -15.39 14.34 6.42
CA GLN A 332 -14.59 14.41 7.64
C GLN A 332 -15.55 14.52 8.84
N LEU A 333 -15.33 13.75 9.90
CA LEU A 333 -16.11 13.90 11.11
C LEU A 333 -15.54 15.05 11.96
N LEU A 334 -16.36 16.06 12.20
CA LEU A 334 -16.07 17.17 13.11
C LEU A 334 -16.72 16.93 14.46
N VAL A 335 -16.05 17.34 15.53
CA VAL A 335 -16.62 17.36 16.88
C VAL A 335 -16.51 18.73 17.52
N LYS A 336 -17.51 19.11 18.31
CA LYS A 336 -17.47 20.33 19.11
C LYS A 336 -17.79 19.99 20.56
N ARG A 337 -16.90 20.37 21.46
CA ARG A 337 -17.08 20.15 22.89
C ARG A 337 -17.90 21.28 23.50
N GLU A 338 -18.96 20.90 24.19
CA GLU A 338 -19.74 21.76 25.08
C GLU A 338 -19.59 21.27 26.53
N ALA A 339 -20.14 22.01 27.49
CA ALA A 339 -19.93 21.75 28.92
C ALA A 339 -20.29 20.31 29.35
N GLU A 340 -21.38 19.76 28.80
CA GLU A 340 -21.89 18.44 29.20
C GLU A 340 -21.97 17.41 28.06
N GLN A 341 -21.59 17.81 26.84
CA GLN A 341 -21.78 16.98 25.66
C GLN A 341 -20.74 17.26 24.57
N VAL A 342 -20.61 16.32 23.64
CA VAL A 342 -19.84 16.49 22.42
C VAL A 342 -20.79 16.33 21.23
N LEU A 343 -20.80 17.34 20.35
CA LEU A 343 -21.62 17.37 19.14
C LEU A 343 -20.81 16.79 18.00
N LEU A 344 -21.44 16.00 17.13
CA LEU A 344 -20.84 15.40 15.94
C LEU A 344 -21.44 16.05 14.69
N SER A 345 -20.62 16.34 13.69
CA SER A 345 -21.05 16.93 12.42
C SER A 345 -20.27 16.39 11.23
N ASP A 346 -20.91 16.30 10.05
CA ASP A 346 -20.25 16.05 8.76
C ASP A 346 -19.75 17.34 8.08
N GLY A 347 -19.84 18.48 8.78
CA GLY A 347 -19.53 19.82 8.27
C GLY A 347 -20.72 20.52 7.61
N THR A 348 -21.83 19.82 7.37
CA THR A 348 -23.06 20.40 6.80
C THR A 348 -24.23 20.39 7.78
N ARG A 349 -24.35 19.33 8.58
CA ARG A 349 -25.38 19.17 9.60
C ARG A 349 -24.83 18.54 10.86
N GLU A 350 -25.56 18.70 11.95
CA GLU A 350 -25.35 17.93 13.16
C GLU A 350 -25.83 16.48 12.95
N ILE A 351 -25.02 15.52 13.36
CA ILE A 351 -25.25 14.08 13.23
C ILE A 351 -25.80 13.52 14.54
N ALA A 352 -25.17 13.87 15.66
CA ALA A 352 -25.50 13.35 16.97
C ALA A 352 -24.96 14.22 18.10
N ARG A 353 -25.53 14.07 19.29
CA ARG A 353 -25.04 14.65 20.54
C ARG A 353 -24.69 13.53 21.50
N LEU A 354 -23.44 13.50 21.94
CA LEU A 354 -22.94 12.47 22.87
C LEU A 354 -22.90 13.05 24.28
N PRO A 355 -23.56 12.42 25.28
CA PRO A 355 -23.43 12.80 26.69
C PRO A 355 -22.03 12.40 27.17
N LEU A 356 -21.08 13.34 27.05
CA LEU A 356 -19.66 13.18 27.37
C LEU A 356 -19.24 14.32 28.31
N GLN A 357 -19.60 14.17 29.59
CA GLN A 357 -19.20 15.09 30.66
C GLN A 357 -17.76 14.82 31.10
N GLU A 358 -17.17 15.79 31.78
CA GLU A 358 -15.86 15.62 32.39
C GLU A 358 -15.98 14.61 33.55
N GLN A 359 -15.35 13.43 33.41
CA GLN A 359 -15.38 12.30 34.36
C GLN A 359 -16.63 11.37 34.30
N CYS A 360 -17.37 11.33 33.19
CA CYS A 360 -18.47 10.37 33.03
C CYS A 360 -18.04 9.01 32.44
N ASP A 361 -18.82 7.97 32.75
CA ASP A 361 -18.79 6.70 32.03
C ASP A 361 -19.14 6.92 30.55
N LEU A 362 -18.40 6.25 29.65
CA LEU A 362 -18.62 6.36 28.20
C LEU A 362 -19.82 5.53 27.72
N SER A 363 -20.40 4.67 28.56
CA SER A 363 -21.52 3.79 28.19
C SER A 363 -22.68 4.52 27.52
N ALA A 364 -23.10 5.67 28.07
CA ALA A 364 -24.23 6.43 27.50
C ALA A 364 -23.92 6.97 26.09
N ALA A 365 -22.69 7.45 25.86
CA ALA A 365 -22.25 7.90 24.54
C ALA A 365 -22.12 6.73 23.54
N ILE A 366 -21.65 5.58 24.01
CA ILE A 366 -21.57 4.35 23.19
C ILE A 366 -22.97 3.93 22.73
N GLU A 367 -23.98 3.98 23.60
CA GLU A 367 -25.36 3.65 23.20
C GLU A 367 -25.92 4.60 22.13
N VAL A 368 -25.58 5.89 22.17
CA VAL A 368 -25.92 6.83 21.08
C VAL A 368 -25.22 6.41 19.77
N LEU A 369 -23.92 6.09 19.82
CA LEU A 369 -23.18 5.67 18.63
C LEU A 369 -23.69 4.35 18.03
N LYS A 370 -24.16 3.40 18.86
CA LYS A 370 -24.78 2.14 18.40
C LYS A 370 -26.05 2.36 17.58
N GLN A 371 -26.73 3.49 17.75
CA GLN A 371 -27.96 3.80 17.02
C GLN A 371 -27.71 4.41 15.64
N LEU A 372 -26.51 4.94 15.37
CA LEU A 372 -26.18 5.60 14.10
C LEU A 372 -26.41 4.71 12.87
N PRO A 373 -26.02 3.41 12.85
CA PRO A 373 -26.24 2.56 11.69
C PRO A 373 -27.73 2.39 11.34
N ALA A 374 -28.61 2.34 12.34
CA ALA A 374 -30.05 2.22 12.14
C ALA A 374 -30.66 3.51 11.56
N GLN A 375 -30.01 4.64 11.76
CA GLN A 375 -30.35 5.94 11.14
C GLN A 375 -29.71 6.11 9.76
N GLY A 376 -29.04 5.07 9.26
CA GLY A 376 -28.30 5.10 7.99
C GLY A 376 -27.01 5.93 8.06
N ILE A 377 -26.45 6.18 9.24
CA ILE A 377 -25.20 6.93 9.41
C ILE A 377 -24.04 5.93 9.55
N ARG A 378 -23.00 6.10 8.73
CA ARG A 378 -21.79 5.27 8.76
C ARG A 378 -20.65 6.04 9.41
N LEU A 379 -20.15 5.55 10.53
CA LEU A 379 -18.95 6.06 11.21
C LEU A 379 -17.80 5.07 10.97
N ARG A 380 -16.72 5.49 10.31
CA ARG A 380 -15.56 4.64 10.01
C ARG A 380 -14.24 5.30 10.34
N THR A 381 -13.22 4.48 10.56
CA THR A 381 -11.84 4.94 10.74
C THR A 381 -11.24 5.52 9.45
N ARG A 382 -10.25 6.40 9.62
CA ARG A 382 -9.19 6.61 8.61
C ARG A 382 -8.07 5.60 8.82
N ALA A 383 -7.22 5.40 7.80
CA ALA A 383 -6.14 4.40 7.82
C ALA A 383 -5.29 4.42 9.10
N LEU A 384 -4.83 5.61 9.54
CA LEU A 384 -4.02 5.76 10.74
C LEU A 384 -4.77 5.31 12.02
N THR A 385 -6.05 5.63 12.12
CA THR A 385 -6.92 5.24 13.25
C THR A 385 -7.20 3.74 13.25
N THR A 386 -7.33 3.12 12.08
CA THR A 386 -7.43 1.66 11.95
C THR A 386 -6.20 0.98 12.54
N THR A 387 -5.01 1.43 12.14
CA THR A 387 -3.73 0.91 12.63
C THR A 387 -3.56 1.12 14.13
N LEU A 388 -3.92 2.31 14.66
CA LEU A 388 -3.91 2.56 16.11
C LEU A 388 -4.80 1.57 16.87
N PHE A 389 -6.06 1.41 16.45
CA PHE A 389 -6.99 0.50 17.13
C PHE A 389 -6.48 -0.95 17.10
N ALA A 390 -6.05 -1.43 15.92
CA ALA A 390 -5.60 -2.80 15.75
C ALA A 390 -4.34 -3.10 16.57
N ARG A 391 -3.35 -2.20 16.58
CA ARG A 391 -2.10 -2.38 17.34
C ARG A 391 -2.29 -2.20 18.84
N LEU A 392 -3.19 -1.30 19.27
CA LEU A 392 -3.40 -0.99 20.70
C LEU A 392 -4.25 -2.07 21.39
N PHE A 393 -5.32 -2.54 20.74
CA PHE A 393 -6.33 -3.36 21.40
C PHE A 393 -6.38 -4.82 20.94
N LEU A 394 -5.88 -5.15 19.75
CA LEU A 394 -6.08 -6.47 19.16
C LEU A 394 -4.79 -7.27 19.07
N GLY A 395 -3.91 -6.84 18.17
CA GLY A 395 -2.79 -7.63 17.71
C GLY A 395 -1.69 -7.76 18.75
N ASP A 396 -1.04 -8.91 18.72
CA ASP A 396 0.32 -9.07 19.25
C ASP A 396 1.34 -8.72 18.18
N LEU A 397 0.98 -8.88 16.90
CA LEU A 397 1.74 -8.31 15.81
C LEU A 397 0.84 -7.89 14.66
N PHE A 398 1.12 -6.72 14.09
CA PHE A 398 0.47 -6.24 12.88
C PHE A 398 1.45 -6.30 11.69
N VAL A 399 0.99 -6.86 10.57
CA VAL A 399 1.74 -6.97 9.31
C VAL A 399 1.19 -5.99 8.29
N HIS A 400 1.94 -4.92 8.03
CA HIS A 400 1.61 -3.90 7.03
C HIS A 400 2.37 -4.13 5.71
N GLY A 401 1.80 -3.63 4.61
CA GLY A 401 2.54 -3.52 3.35
C GLY A 401 3.43 -2.28 3.36
N ILE A 402 4.34 -2.13 2.40
CA ILE A 402 5.23 -0.96 2.29
C ILE A 402 4.45 0.37 2.27
N GLY A 403 3.28 0.42 1.63
CA GLY A 403 2.41 1.60 1.65
C GLY A 403 1.86 1.92 3.04
N GLY A 404 1.57 0.89 3.84
CA GLY A 404 1.02 1.01 5.19
C GLY A 404 2.07 1.31 6.26
N ALA A 405 3.30 0.84 6.08
CA ALA A 405 4.42 1.06 7.01
C ALA A 405 4.74 2.54 7.28
N LYS A 406 4.36 3.42 6.35
CA LYS A 406 4.44 4.89 6.53
C LYS A 406 3.51 5.38 7.64
N TYR A 407 2.33 4.76 7.78
CA TYR A 407 1.42 5.06 8.87
C TYR A 407 1.98 4.55 10.19
N ASP A 408 2.67 3.41 10.19
CA ASP A 408 3.25 2.85 11.40
C ASP A 408 4.29 3.78 12.04
N GLU A 409 5.18 4.38 11.25
CA GLU A 409 6.15 5.38 11.74
C GLU A 409 5.45 6.54 12.47
N MET A 410 4.30 7.00 11.95
CA MET A 410 3.52 8.05 12.59
C MET A 410 2.78 7.54 13.82
N THR A 411 2.17 6.35 13.74
CA THR A 411 1.43 5.82 14.87
C THR A 411 2.35 5.54 16.05
N ASP A 412 3.61 5.16 15.85
CA ASP A 412 4.57 4.93 16.93
C ASP A 412 4.76 6.18 17.83
N ARG A 413 4.84 7.36 17.21
CA ARG A 413 4.89 8.63 17.93
C ARG A 413 3.58 8.97 18.62
N ILE A 414 2.46 8.66 17.98
CA ILE A 414 1.13 8.89 18.56
C ILE A 414 0.91 7.94 19.76
N PHE A 415 1.36 6.69 19.70
CA PHE A 415 1.43 5.76 20.83
C PHE A 415 2.18 6.39 22.01
N THR A 416 3.34 6.96 21.73
CA THR A 416 4.19 7.55 22.77
C THR A 416 3.62 8.85 23.34
N ARG A 417 3.18 9.78 22.48
CA ARG A 417 2.76 11.13 22.88
C ARG A 417 1.32 11.22 23.37
N PHE A 418 0.41 10.45 22.78
CA PHE A 418 -1.02 10.51 23.09
C PHE A 418 -1.48 9.40 24.03
N PHE A 419 -1.01 8.16 23.83
CA PHE A 419 -1.37 7.04 24.70
C PHE A 419 -0.38 6.82 25.84
N HIS A 420 0.80 7.45 25.78
CA HIS A 420 1.88 7.28 26.75
C HIS A 420 2.34 5.83 26.89
N LEU A 421 2.39 5.11 25.78
CA LEU A 421 2.79 3.71 25.71
C LEU A 421 3.98 3.54 24.77
N THR A 422 4.82 2.55 25.10
CA THR A 422 5.80 2.04 24.15
C THR A 422 5.05 1.51 22.92
N PRO A 423 5.44 1.92 21.70
CA PRO A 423 4.76 1.47 20.50
C PRO A 423 4.99 -0.03 20.25
N PRO A 424 3.93 -0.82 19.95
CA PRO A 424 4.08 -2.24 19.64
C PRO A 424 4.89 -2.44 18.37
N ARG A 425 5.81 -3.40 18.32
CA ARG A 425 6.54 -3.77 17.10
C ARG A 425 5.58 -4.22 15.99
N TYR A 426 5.97 -4.01 14.74
CA TYR A 426 5.19 -4.37 13.56
C TYR A 426 6.11 -4.88 12.45
N LEU A 427 5.55 -5.62 11.49
CA LEU A 427 6.27 -6.13 10.35
C LEU A 427 5.81 -5.45 9.06
N THR A 428 6.76 -4.97 8.26
CA THR A 428 6.51 -4.55 6.89
C THR A 428 6.82 -5.70 5.94
N LEU A 429 5.86 -6.10 5.11
CA LEU A 429 6.02 -7.20 4.17
C LEU A 429 5.56 -6.80 2.76
N SER A 430 6.30 -7.20 1.75
CA SER A 430 5.83 -7.22 0.37
C SER A 430 6.55 -8.31 -0.43
N ALA A 431 6.15 -8.49 -1.67
CA ALA A 431 6.83 -9.36 -2.60
C ALA A 431 6.74 -8.81 -4.02
N THR A 432 7.63 -9.27 -4.88
CA THR A 432 7.58 -9.07 -6.31
C THR A 432 7.62 -10.44 -6.98
N ARG A 433 6.58 -10.71 -7.78
CA ARG A 433 6.49 -11.86 -8.67
C ARG A 433 5.88 -11.37 -9.98
N TYR A 434 6.51 -11.68 -11.09
CA TYR A 434 6.00 -11.39 -12.43
C TYR A 434 5.15 -12.55 -12.92
N LEU A 435 4.11 -12.23 -13.68
CA LEU A 435 3.29 -13.25 -14.32
C LEU A 435 4.11 -13.88 -15.45
N PRO A 436 4.35 -15.21 -15.45
CA PRO A 436 5.21 -15.86 -16.44
C PRO A 436 4.44 -16.14 -17.75
N PHE A 437 3.85 -15.11 -18.35
CA PHE A 437 3.09 -15.25 -19.60
C PHE A 437 3.97 -15.20 -20.86
N CYS A 438 5.17 -14.62 -20.75
CA CYS A 438 6.24 -14.72 -21.75
C CYS A 438 7.61 -14.33 -21.15
N GLU A 439 8.69 -14.66 -21.85
CA GLU A 439 10.04 -14.27 -21.44
C GLU A 439 10.33 -12.79 -21.72
N ALA A 440 10.92 -12.11 -20.73
CA ALA A 440 11.44 -10.76 -20.91
C ALA A 440 12.58 -10.72 -21.94
N PHE A 441 12.83 -9.54 -22.50
CA PHE A 441 14.03 -9.29 -23.30
C PHE A 441 15.24 -9.05 -22.39
N ASP A 442 16.39 -9.60 -22.75
CA ASP A 442 17.66 -9.33 -22.07
C ASP A 442 18.23 -7.97 -22.51
N VAL A 443 17.60 -6.90 -22.04
CA VAL A 443 18.01 -5.51 -22.28
C VAL A 443 17.98 -4.69 -21.01
N GLN A 444 19.03 -3.90 -20.82
CA GLN A 444 19.23 -3.02 -19.68
C GLN A 444 19.23 -1.55 -20.07
N GLN A 445 19.15 -0.68 -19.06
CA GLN A 445 19.22 0.77 -19.28
C GLN A 445 20.61 1.21 -19.78
N CYS A 446 21.67 0.47 -19.44
CA CYS A 446 23.02 0.77 -19.91
C CYS A 446 23.14 0.59 -21.42
N ASP A 447 22.42 -0.34 -22.03
CA ASP A 447 22.50 -0.60 -23.47
C ASP A 447 21.96 0.59 -24.27
N GLU A 448 20.79 1.12 -23.85
CA GLU A 448 20.25 2.34 -24.44
C GLU A 448 21.18 3.55 -24.23
N THR A 449 21.79 3.65 -23.05
CA THR A 449 22.72 4.75 -22.74
C THR A 449 23.99 4.65 -23.60
N CYS A 450 24.50 3.43 -23.81
CA CYS A 450 25.66 3.16 -24.66
C CYS A 450 25.38 3.55 -26.11
N LEU A 451 24.26 3.11 -26.69
CA LEU A 451 23.89 3.47 -28.07
C LEU A 451 23.70 4.98 -28.24
N ARG A 452 23.10 5.67 -27.26
CA ARG A 452 22.99 7.14 -27.29
C ARG A 452 24.35 7.83 -27.21
N HIS A 453 25.29 7.28 -26.45
CA HIS A 453 26.67 7.78 -26.45
C HIS A 453 27.34 7.57 -27.81
N ILE A 454 27.15 6.42 -28.45
CA ILE A 454 27.68 6.16 -29.80
C ILE A 454 27.08 7.16 -30.81
N LEU A 455 25.77 7.40 -30.81
CA LEU A 455 25.15 8.41 -31.69
C LEU A 455 25.75 9.80 -31.48
N ARG A 456 25.97 10.18 -30.21
CA ARG A 456 26.62 11.44 -29.87
C ARG A 456 28.07 11.47 -30.38
N ASP A 457 28.83 10.38 -30.24
CA ASP A 457 30.18 10.30 -30.79
C ASP A 457 30.17 10.33 -32.33
N LEU A 458 29.15 9.80 -33.00
CA LEU A 458 28.99 9.94 -34.45
C LEU A 458 28.61 11.37 -34.88
N ASP A 459 28.09 12.23 -34.00
CA ASP A 459 27.84 13.66 -34.28
C ASP A 459 29.11 14.52 -34.14
N PHE A 460 30.02 14.19 -33.21
CA PHE A 460 31.13 15.07 -32.81
C PHE A 460 32.53 14.46 -32.98
N ASN A 461 32.63 13.14 -33.09
CA ASN A 461 33.85 12.35 -33.08
C ASN A 461 33.81 11.19 -34.11
N SER A 462 33.19 11.42 -35.27
CA SER A 462 32.98 10.38 -36.31
C SER A 462 34.30 9.76 -36.77
N ASP A 463 35.40 10.52 -36.70
CA ASP A 463 36.78 10.07 -36.94
C ASP A 463 37.16 8.81 -36.16
N ARG A 464 36.62 8.62 -34.94
CA ARG A 464 36.91 7.45 -34.10
C ARG A 464 36.23 6.17 -34.58
N HIS A 465 35.21 6.30 -35.41
CA HIS A 465 34.36 5.20 -35.88
C HIS A 465 34.60 4.83 -37.34
N LEU A 466 35.55 5.50 -38.02
CA LEU A 466 35.93 5.17 -39.38
C LEU A 466 36.68 3.83 -39.43
N ASN A 467 36.29 2.99 -40.39
CA ASN A 467 37.02 1.78 -40.74
C ASN A 467 38.35 2.11 -41.48
N PRO A 468 39.26 1.15 -41.70
CA PRO A 468 40.56 1.43 -42.33
C PRO A 468 40.48 2.12 -43.70
N GLU A 469 39.56 1.69 -44.56
CA GLU A 469 39.37 2.26 -45.91
C GLU A 469 38.83 3.69 -45.84
N GLN A 470 37.86 3.93 -44.95
CA GLN A 470 37.29 5.25 -44.72
C GLN A 470 38.31 6.23 -44.14
N ARG A 471 39.21 5.78 -43.27
CA ARG A 471 40.29 6.64 -42.74
C ARG A 471 41.26 7.09 -43.82
N GLU A 472 41.61 6.19 -44.75
CA GLU A 472 42.48 6.53 -45.87
C GLU A 472 41.80 7.57 -46.78
N ALA A 473 40.52 7.39 -47.08
CA ALA A 473 39.73 8.36 -47.83
C ALA A 473 39.53 9.70 -47.09
N ALA A 474 39.52 9.68 -45.74
CA ALA A 474 39.32 10.86 -44.89
C ALA A 474 40.62 11.56 -44.45
N ALA A 475 41.79 11.12 -44.92
CA ALA A 475 43.09 11.54 -44.35
C ALA A 475 43.26 13.07 -44.26
N SER A 476 42.87 13.82 -45.30
CA SER A 476 42.93 15.28 -45.31
C SER A 476 41.99 15.94 -44.28
N LEU A 477 40.81 15.37 -44.06
CA LEU A 477 39.85 15.86 -43.08
C LEU A 477 40.34 15.60 -41.65
N LEU A 478 40.92 14.42 -41.41
CA LEU A 478 41.52 14.06 -40.12
C LEU A 478 42.67 14.99 -39.76
N GLU A 479 43.60 15.22 -40.69
CA GLU A 479 44.70 16.18 -40.51
C GLU A 479 44.18 17.59 -40.22
N ARG A 480 43.14 18.04 -40.93
CA ARG A 480 42.54 19.36 -40.70
C ARG A 480 41.88 19.45 -39.32
N LYS A 481 41.13 18.42 -38.91
CA LYS A 481 40.51 18.34 -37.58
C LYS A 481 41.56 18.42 -36.47
N GLU A 482 42.65 17.67 -36.58
CA GLU A 482 43.75 17.71 -35.63
C GLU A 482 44.45 19.09 -35.57
N ALA A 483 44.62 19.76 -36.72
CA ALA A 483 45.15 21.13 -36.75
C ALA A 483 44.22 22.09 -36.00
N LEU A 484 42.91 22.04 -36.25
CA LEU A 484 41.92 22.88 -35.57
C LEU A 484 41.87 22.63 -34.06
N ILE A 485 41.99 21.37 -33.62
CA ILE A 485 42.06 21.03 -32.18
C ILE A 485 43.34 21.57 -31.55
N ARG A 486 44.50 21.46 -32.23
CA ARG A 486 45.76 22.05 -31.76
C ARG A 486 45.68 23.57 -31.65
N GLU A 487 45.10 24.24 -32.66
CA GLU A 487 44.86 25.69 -32.64
C GLU A 487 43.92 26.12 -31.50
N GLN A 488 42.99 25.25 -31.08
CA GLN A 488 42.11 25.50 -29.94
C GLN A 488 42.81 25.34 -28.59
N GLN A 489 43.73 24.38 -28.48
CA GLN A 489 44.49 24.09 -27.26
C GLN A 489 45.68 25.04 -27.06
N ALA A 490 46.14 25.70 -28.13
CA ALA A 490 47.20 26.70 -28.06
C ALA A 490 46.84 27.84 -27.09
N ALA A 491 47.86 28.36 -26.38
CA ALA A 491 47.67 29.46 -25.44
C ALA A 491 47.10 30.70 -26.15
N PRO A 492 46.18 31.46 -25.53
CA PRO A 492 45.64 32.67 -26.13
C PRO A 492 46.77 33.66 -26.40
N ASP A 493 46.84 34.16 -27.62
CA ASP A 493 47.75 35.25 -27.99
C ASP A 493 47.45 36.50 -27.14
N PRO A 494 48.39 36.96 -26.29
CA PRO A 494 48.18 38.09 -25.39
C PRO A 494 48.02 39.43 -26.14
N GLU A 495 48.43 39.51 -27.40
CA GLU A 495 48.30 40.71 -28.23
C GLU A 495 46.94 40.80 -28.96
N GLN A 496 46.14 39.74 -28.92
CA GLN A 496 44.83 39.69 -29.61
C GLN A 496 43.72 40.40 -28.83
N SER A 497 42.99 41.29 -29.53
CA SER A 497 41.81 41.94 -28.93
C SER A 497 40.69 40.93 -28.59
N PRO A 498 39.87 41.18 -27.55
CA PRO A 498 38.75 40.32 -27.20
C PRO A 498 37.69 40.15 -28.31
N ALA A 499 37.59 41.12 -29.23
CA ALA A 499 36.69 41.03 -30.39
C ALA A 499 37.26 40.14 -31.49
N ALA A 500 38.56 40.27 -31.80
CA ALA A 500 39.26 39.42 -32.76
C ALA A 500 39.26 37.95 -32.31
N ARG A 501 39.57 37.71 -31.03
CA ARG A 501 39.53 36.37 -30.42
C ARG A 501 38.18 35.69 -30.55
N ARG A 502 37.08 36.42 -30.27
CA ARG A 502 35.71 35.89 -30.43
C ARG A 502 35.39 35.54 -31.88
N ARG A 503 35.84 36.37 -32.84
CA ARG A 503 35.65 36.11 -34.28
C ARG A 503 36.41 34.86 -34.72
N ASN A 504 37.68 34.74 -34.33
CA ASN A 504 38.54 33.58 -34.67
C ASN A 504 38.00 32.28 -34.06
N ASN A 505 37.60 32.30 -32.79
CA ASN A 505 36.96 31.15 -32.15
C ASN A 505 35.67 30.73 -32.86
N ARG A 506 34.85 31.70 -33.30
CA ARG A 506 33.63 31.41 -34.06
C ARG A 506 33.93 30.83 -35.44
N HIS A 507 34.96 31.32 -36.12
CA HIS A 507 35.41 30.77 -37.41
C HIS A 507 35.88 29.32 -37.25
N ARG A 508 36.79 29.07 -36.31
CA ARG A 508 37.29 27.73 -36.00
C ARG A 508 36.18 26.77 -35.60
N PHE A 509 35.22 27.22 -34.78
CA PHE A 509 34.07 26.40 -34.40
C PHE A 509 33.20 26.02 -35.60
N ARG A 510 33.01 26.94 -36.57
CA ARG A 510 32.27 26.63 -37.80
C ARG A 510 33.03 25.62 -38.65
N GLU A 511 34.32 25.87 -38.87
CA GLU A 511 35.16 25.00 -39.69
C GLU A 511 35.30 23.59 -39.10
N LEU A 512 35.46 23.49 -37.77
CA LEU A 512 35.47 22.19 -37.08
C LEU A 512 34.13 21.46 -37.29
N ARG A 513 33.01 22.18 -37.24
CA ARG A 513 31.68 21.62 -37.49
C ARG A 513 31.50 21.19 -38.95
N ASP A 514 32.07 21.91 -39.91
CA ASP A 514 32.01 21.56 -41.33
C ASP A 514 32.83 20.27 -41.58
N VAL A 515 34.04 20.18 -41.02
CA VAL A 515 34.87 18.96 -41.07
C VAL A 515 34.17 17.78 -40.38
N ASP A 516 33.58 17.99 -39.20
CA ASP A 516 32.81 16.96 -38.50
C ASP A 516 31.60 16.50 -39.32
N ALA A 517 30.93 17.41 -40.04
CA ALA A 517 29.81 17.06 -40.92
C ALA A 517 30.26 16.18 -42.10
N GLU A 518 31.38 16.51 -42.76
CA GLU A 518 31.95 15.70 -43.83
C GLU A 518 32.38 14.31 -43.34
N LEU A 519 33.02 14.24 -42.16
CA LEU A 519 33.37 12.96 -41.53
C LEU A 519 32.12 12.15 -41.13
N ALA A 520 31.05 12.82 -40.70
CA ALA A 520 29.80 12.16 -40.34
C ALA A 520 29.13 11.48 -41.54
N GLU A 521 29.21 12.06 -42.75
CA GLU A 521 28.68 11.46 -43.98
C GLU A 521 29.27 10.06 -44.23
N MET A 522 30.56 9.88 -43.93
CA MET A 522 31.25 8.59 -44.08
C MET A 522 30.76 7.54 -43.08
N THR A 523 30.17 7.95 -41.96
CA THR A 523 29.62 7.06 -40.92
C THR A 523 28.11 6.86 -41.01
N THR A 524 27.45 7.34 -42.07
CA THR A 524 25.98 7.30 -42.23
C THR A 524 25.39 5.89 -42.08
N GLN A 525 26.05 4.87 -42.64
CA GLN A 525 25.57 3.49 -42.51
C GLN A 525 25.61 2.99 -41.06
N LEU A 526 26.69 3.30 -40.34
CA LEU A 526 26.84 2.95 -38.93
C LEU A 526 25.82 3.72 -38.08
N ARG A 527 25.60 5.02 -38.35
CA ARG A 527 24.54 5.80 -37.70
C ARG A 527 23.18 5.11 -37.85
N ARG A 528 22.80 4.76 -39.09
CA ARG A 528 21.51 4.11 -39.34
C ARG A 528 21.39 2.80 -38.56
N GLN A 529 22.44 1.97 -38.53
CA GLN A 529 22.45 0.74 -37.73
C GLN A 529 22.23 1.02 -36.24
N VAL A 530 22.97 1.99 -35.67
CA VAL A 530 22.87 2.34 -34.25
C VAL A 530 21.49 2.94 -33.93
N GLU A 531 20.88 3.71 -34.85
CA GLU A 531 19.52 4.22 -34.71
C GLU A 531 18.47 3.10 -34.74
N GLU A 532 18.62 2.11 -35.63
CA GLU A 532 17.77 0.92 -35.70
C GLU A 532 17.90 0.07 -34.43
N ASP A 533 19.12 -0.17 -33.95
CA ASP A 533 19.40 -0.89 -32.70
C ASP A 533 18.82 -0.14 -31.49
N LEU A 534 18.94 1.19 -31.47
CA LEU A 534 18.39 2.02 -30.40
C LEU A 534 16.87 1.93 -30.37
N ALA A 535 16.22 2.00 -31.53
CA ALA A 535 14.77 1.84 -31.64
C ALA A 535 14.33 0.43 -31.19
N ALA A 536 15.08 -0.60 -31.56
CA ALA A 536 14.82 -1.98 -31.14
C ALA A 536 14.93 -2.14 -29.61
N ILE A 537 16.01 -1.65 -28.99
CA ILE A 537 16.20 -1.69 -27.53
C ILE A 537 15.10 -0.90 -26.83
N GLN A 538 14.74 0.29 -27.32
CA GLN A 538 13.65 1.08 -26.73
C GLN A 538 12.32 0.32 -26.75
N LYS A 539 11.99 -0.34 -27.86
CA LYS A 539 10.79 -1.17 -27.98
C LYS A 539 10.81 -2.35 -27.02
N GLN A 540 11.94 -3.06 -26.93
CA GLN A 540 12.11 -4.20 -26.00
C GLN A 540 12.01 -3.75 -24.53
N ARG A 541 12.58 -2.59 -24.18
CA ARG A 541 12.48 -2.02 -22.84
C ARG A 541 11.05 -1.61 -22.49
N GLN A 542 10.30 -1.05 -23.44
CA GLN A 542 8.88 -0.75 -23.26
C GLN A 542 8.07 -2.05 -23.06
N ALA A 543 8.34 -3.09 -23.85
CA ALA A 543 7.73 -4.41 -23.67
C ALA A 543 8.02 -4.99 -22.27
N ASN A 544 9.27 -4.89 -21.80
CA ASN A 544 9.66 -5.35 -20.46
C ASN A 544 8.88 -4.63 -19.34
N GLN A 545 8.44 -3.38 -19.50
CA GLN A 545 7.62 -2.70 -18.49
C GLN A 545 6.26 -3.39 -18.28
N VAL A 546 5.71 -4.01 -19.33
CA VAL A 546 4.47 -4.78 -19.27
C VAL A 546 4.74 -6.20 -18.76
N ILE A 547 5.74 -6.87 -19.34
CA ILE A 547 6.11 -8.26 -18.99
C ILE A 547 6.52 -8.38 -17.52
N GLN A 548 7.31 -7.41 -17.03
CA GLN A 548 7.83 -7.37 -15.66
C GLN A 548 6.94 -6.51 -14.74
N SER A 549 5.65 -6.39 -15.07
CA SER A 549 4.69 -5.70 -14.22
C SER A 549 4.37 -6.55 -12.99
N ARG A 550 4.71 -6.04 -11.82
CA ARG A 550 4.35 -6.64 -10.52
C ARG A 550 2.90 -6.35 -10.10
N GLU A 551 2.19 -5.51 -10.84
CA GLU A 551 0.88 -4.97 -10.46
C GLU A 551 -0.29 -5.79 -11.02
N LEU A 552 0.00 -6.97 -11.58
CA LEU A 552 -1.00 -7.91 -12.09
C LEU A 552 -1.62 -8.71 -10.94
N SER A 553 -2.92 -8.97 -11.05
CA SER A 553 -3.71 -9.61 -10.00
C SER A 553 -3.24 -11.05 -9.73
N PHE A 554 -3.21 -11.47 -8.46
CA PHE A 554 -2.78 -12.83 -8.08
C PHE A 554 -3.63 -13.93 -8.74
N VAL A 555 -4.89 -13.63 -9.10
CA VAL A 555 -5.80 -14.60 -9.74
C VAL A 555 -5.34 -15.00 -11.14
N LEU A 556 -4.48 -14.23 -11.80
CA LEU A 556 -3.96 -14.54 -13.14
C LEU A 556 -2.82 -15.57 -13.13
N TYR A 557 -2.22 -15.81 -11.97
CA TYR A 557 -1.01 -16.61 -11.89
C TYR A 557 -1.34 -18.11 -11.87
N PRO A 558 -0.44 -18.96 -12.38
CA PRO A 558 -0.47 -20.39 -12.08
C PRO A 558 -0.18 -20.64 -10.61
N GLU A 559 -0.84 -21.64 -10.03
CA GLU A 559 -0.71 -22.00 -8.61
C GLU A 559 0.75 -22.27 -8.20
N THR A 560 1.48 -23.04 -9.01
CA THR A 560 2.89 -23.40 -8.77
C THR A 560 3.80 -22.18 -8.66
N THR A 561 3.51 -21.14 -9.44
CA THR A 561 4.30 -19.90 -9.49
C THR A 561 4.21 -19.14 -8.17
N LEU A 562 3.01 -19.10 -7.57
CA LEU A 562 2.76 -18.41 -6.30
C LEU A 562 3.09 -19.27 -5.08
N LYS A 563 2.91 -20.59 -5.13
CA LYS A 563 3.38 -21.50 -4.07
C LYS A 563 4.89 -21.40 -3.86
N SER A 564 5.66 -21.38 -4.94
CA SER A 564 7.12 -21.14 -4.90
C SER A 564 7.49 -19.83 -4.19
N LEU A 565 6.68 -18.77 -4.33
CA LEU A 565 6.90 -17.51 -3.63
C LEU A 565 6.55 -17.63 -2.14
N PHE A 566 5.45 -18.33 -1.84
CA PHE A 566 4.99 -18.56 -0.48
C PHE A 566 5.94 -19.44 0.35
N ASP A 567 6.58 -20.42 -0.28
CA ASP A 567 7.57 -21.29 0.36
C ASP A 567 8.77 -20.50 0.93
N LYS A 568 9.04 -19.31 0.38
CA LYS A 568 10.08 -18.38 0.88
C LYS A 568 9.69 -17.63 2.16
N LEU A 569 8.44 -17.72 2.61
CA LEU A 569 8.02 -17.17 3.91
C LEU A 569 8.50 -18.06 5.04
N VAL A 570 9.81 -18.18 5.20
CA VAL A 570 10.43 -18.97 6.26
C VAL A 570 10.51 -18.12 7.53
N VAL A 571 10.08 -18.73 8.61
CA VAL A 571 9.91 -18.15 9.95
C VAL A 571 10.42 -19.26 10.88
N GLU A 572 11.65 -19.06 11.36
CA GLU A 572 12.38 -20.00 12.24
C GLU A 572 12.19 -19.65 13.71
#